data_AF-A0A7W6E0R2-F1
#
_entry.id   AF-A0A7W6E0R2-F1
#
_cell.length_a   1.000
_cell.length_b   1.000
_cell.length_c   1.000
_cell.angle_alpha   90.00
_cell.angle_beta   90.00
_cell.angle_gamma   90.00
#
_symmetry.space_group_name_H-M   'P 1'
#
loop_
_entity.id
_entity.type
_entity.pdbx_description
1 polymer ?
#
loop_
_entity_poly.entity_id
_entity_poly.type
_entity_poly.pdbx_seq_one_letter_code
_entity_poly.pdbx_strand_id
1 'polypeptide(L)' 'MFRLVKLVITLSIGAAIGFYFNNMLMRAECSAGEGQWTGTICVNSELLQ' A
#
# COMPACT_ATOMS: atom_id res chain seq x y z
N MET A 1 -17.15 9.48 -26.36
CA MET A 1 -15.94 9.18 -25.55
C MET A 1 -16.18 9.09 -24.04
N PHE A 2 -17.32 9.53 -23.49
CA PHE A 2 -17.65 9.44 -22.05
C PHE A 2 -17.53 8.05 -21.40
N ARG A 3 -17.74 6.99 -22.19
CA ARG A 3 -17.67 5.60 -21.70
C ARG A 3 -16.23 5.19 -21.32
N LEU A 4 -15.23 5.71 -22.03
CA LEU A 4 -13.81 5.50 -21.69
C LEU A 4 -13.41 6.29 -20.45
N VAL A 5 -13.91 7.52 -20.31
CA VAL A 5 -13.66 8.37 -19.14
C VAL A 5 -14.15 7.69 -17.86
N LYS A 6 -15.37 7.12 -17.87
CA LYS A 6 -15.87 6.34 -16.73
C LYS A 6 -14.98 5.14 -16.39
N LEU A 7 -14.49 4.42 -17.41
CA LEU A 7 -13.62 3.26 -17.19
C LEU A 7 -12.29 3.67 -16.55
N VAL A 8 -11.66 4.74 -17.04
CA VAL A 8 -10.41 5.27 -16.48
C VAL A 8 -10.60 5.74 -15.04
N ILE A 9 -11.71 6.40 -14.73
CA ILE A 9 -12.03 6.84 -13.36
C ILE A 9 -12.18 5.63 -12.43
N THR A 10 -12.96 4.62 -12.81
CA THR A 10 -13.14 3.43 -11.97
C THR A 10 -11.81 2.70 -11.74
N LEU A 11 -10.97 2.61 -12.77
CA LEU A 11 -9.69 1.91 -12.71
C LEU A 11 -8.67 2.67 -11.85
N SER A 12 -8.63 3.99 -11.97
CA SER A 12 -7.75 4.85 -11.16
C SER A 12 -8.17 4.89 -9.69
N ILE A 13 -9.47 4.91 -9.40
CA ILE A 13 -9.98 4.79 -8.02
C ILE A 13 -9.59 3.43 -7.42
N GLY A 14 -9.83 2.33 -8.15
CA GLY A 14 -9.46 1.00 -7.68
C GLY A 14 -7.96 0.85 -7.42
N ALA A 15 -7.12 1.39 -8.31
CA ALA A 15 -5.68 1.41 -8.14
C ALA A 15 -5.26 2.23 -6.90
N ALA A 16 -5.77 3.46 -6.74
CA ALA A 16 -5.45 4.33 -5.62
C ALA A 16 -5.84 3.69 -4.27
N ILE A 17 -7.03 3.08 -4.20
CA ILE A 17 -7.48 2.34 -3.03
C ILE A 17 -6.56 1.16 -2.74
N GLY A 18 -6.20 0.38 -3.76
CA GLY A 18 -5.26 -0.74 -3.62
C GLY A 18 -3.89 -0.32 -3.08
N PHE A 19 -3.30 0.76 -3.60
CA PHE A 19 -2.03 1.30 -3.11
C PHE A 19 -2.14 1.84 -1.68
N TYR A 20 -3.25 2.48 -1.33
CA TYR A 20 -3.47 2.99 0.01
C TYR A 20 -3.59 1.86 1.04
N PHE A 21 -4.40 0.83 0.75
CA PHE A 21 -4.55 -0.32 1.63
C PHE A 21 -3.26 -1.12 1.78
N ASN A 22 -2.51 -1.34 0.69
CA ASN A 22 -1.21 -2.00 0.77
C ASN A 22 -0.23 -1.23 1.67
N ASN A 23 -0.12 0.09 1.49
CA ASN A 23 0.73 0.91 2.37
C ASN A 23 0.26 0.90 3.82
N MET A 24 -1.06 0.93 4.06
CA MET A 24 -1.62 0.90 5.41
C MET A 24 -1.36 -0.44 6.10
N LEU A 25 -1.55 -1.56 5.40
CA LEU A 25 -1.24 -2.88 5.94
C LEU A 25 0.25 -3.01 6.23
N MET A 26 1.13 -2.66 5.29
CA MET A 26 2.58 -2.71 5.54
C MET A 26 2.95 -1.88 6.78
N ARG A 27 2.38 -0.67 6.92
CA ARG A 27 2.60 0.19 8.09
C ARG A 27 2.12 -0.43 9.38
N ALA A 28 0.95 -1.05 9.37
CA ALA A 28 0.39 -1.73 10.53
C ALA A 28 1.24 -2.94 10.94
N GLU A 29 1.62 -3.81 9.99
CA GLU A 29 2.47 -4.98 10.24
C GLU A 29 3.82 -4.58 10.84
N CYS A 30 4.45 -3.54 10.29
CA CYS A 30 5.75 -3.07 10.80
C CYS A 30 5.65 -2.38 12.17
N SER A 31 4.55 -1.66 12.44
CA SER A 31 4.29 -1.07 13.76
C SER A 31 3.97 -2.13 14.81
N ALA A 32 3.38 -3.26 14.41
CA ALA A 32 3.11 -4.39 15.29
C ALA A 32 4.37 -5.20 15.60
N GLY A 33 5.31 -5.30 14.64
CA GLY A 33 6.58 -6.01 14.78
C GLY A 33 7.76 -5.19 15.34
N GLU A 34 7.52 -4.07 16.03
CA GLU A 34 8.54 -3.19 16.62
C GLU A 34 9.67 -2.74 15.65
N GLY A 35 9.37 -2.67 14.35
CA GLY A 35 10.36 -2.39 13.30
C GLY A 35 10.51 -0.92 12.93
N GLN A 36 11.68 -0.56 12.37
CA GLN A 36 11.95 0.82 11.94
C GLN A 36 11.62 1.00 10.45
N TRP A 37 10.68 1.91 10.19
CA TRP A 37 10.27 2.29 8.84
C TRP A 37 11.39 3.02 8.09
N THR A 38 11.88 2.42 6.99
CA THR A 38 12.83 3.09 6.08
C THR A 38 12.27 3.08 4.65
N GLY A 39 11.42 4.06 4.34
CA GLY A 39 10.84 4.21 3.00
C GLY A 39 9.60 3.34 2.77
N THR A 40 9.58 2.50 1.72
CA THR A 40 8.47 1.57 1.39
C THR A 40 8.65 0.18 1.98
N ILE A 41 9.66 -0.02 2.82
CA ILE A 41 10.08 -1.32 3.32
C ILE A 41 10.19 -1.22 4.85
N CYS A 42 9.61 -2.19 5.56
CA CYS A 42 9.87 -2.38 6.98
C CYS A 42 11.22 -3.07 7.12
N VAL A 43 12.18 -2.42 7.78
CA VAL A 43 13.49 -3.02 8.08
C VAL A 43 13.50 -3.28 9.58
N ASN A 44 13.60 -4.55 9.97
CA ASN A 44 13.43 -5.11 11.34
C ASN A 44 12.00 -5.48 11.76
N SER A 45 11.31 -6.39 11.08
CA SER A 45 10.28 -7.17 11.81
C SER A 45 10.80 -8.56 12.16
N GLU A 46 11.42 -9.28 11.23
CA GLU A 46 12.00 -10.62 11.53
C GLU A 46 12.84 -11.24 10.39
N LEU A 47 13.10 -10.55 9.27
CA LEU A 47 13.90 -11.06 8.13
C LEU A 47 15.43 -11.08 8.33
N LEU A 48 15.89 -10.93 9.58
CA LEU A 48 17.27 -11.23 10.00
C LEU A 48 17.27 -12.37 11.06
N GLN A 49 16.41 -13.37 10.90
CA GLN A 49 16.59 -14.71 11.46
C GLN A 49 16.20 -15.78 10.45
#